data_AF-A0A942G6K0-F1
#
_entry.id   AF-A0A942G6K0-F1
#
_cell.length_a   1.000
_cell.length_b   1.000
_cell.length_c   1.000
_cell.angle_alpha   90.00
_cell.angle_beta   90.00
_cell.angle_gamma   90.00
#
_symmetry.space_group_name_H-M   'P 1'
#
loop_
_entity.id
_entity.type
_entity.pdbx_description
1 polymer ?
#
loop_
_entity_poly.entity_id
_entity_poly.type
_entity_poly.pdbx_seq_one_letter_code
_entity_poly.pdbx_strand_id
1 'polypeptide(L)'
;MGGTAYAFAVGRVRVLETRLLDKSKLERMIEASSVEEAYKVLAETEYAGAVAEMASVHDFEQILHAEMAATLRLLKQSSPRPDLI
;
A
#
# COMPACT_ATOMS: atom_id res chain seq x y z
N MET A 1 -13.17 -26.82 10.79
CA MET A 1 -13.65 -25.63 10.05
C MET A 1 -12.60 -24.49 10.01
N GLY A 2 -11.29 -24.79 9.88
CA GLY A 2 -10.23 -23.74 9.88
C GLY A 2 -9.58 -23.47 8.51
N GLY A 3 -9.64 -24.42 7.57
CA GLY A 3 -8.94 -24.32 6.29
C GLY A 3 -9.51 -23.26 5.33
N THR A 4 -10.83 -23.04 5.34
CA THR A 4 -11.51 -22.09 4.45
C THR A 4 -11.24 -20.64 4.84
N ALA A 5 -11.20 -20.33 6.14
CA ALA A 5 -10.91 -18.98 6.61
C ALA A 5 -9.45 -18.56 6.36
N TYR A 6 -8.51 -19.52 6.48
CA TYR A 6 -7.11 -19.28 6.12
C TYR A 6 -6.93 -19.07 4.62
N ALA A 7 -7.58 -19.90 3.78
CA ALA A 7 -7.55 -19.74 2.32
C ALA A 7 -8.12 -18.37 1.88
N PHE A 8 -9.18 -17.89 2.52
CA PHE A 8 -9.76 -16.58 2.27
C PHE A 8 -8.80 -15.44 2.65
N ALA A 9 -8.18 -15.51 3.84
CA ALA A 9 -7.19 -14.53 4.27
C ALA A 9 -5.98 -14.48 3.32
N VAL A 10 -5.43 -15.65 2.93
CA VAL A 10 -4.34 -15.75 1.97
C VAL A 10 -4.74 -15.17 0.61
N GLY A 11 -5.94 -15.51 0.10
CA GLY A 11 -6.45 -14.95 -1.16
C GLY A 11 -6.52 -13.42 -1.13
N ARG A 12 -6.97 -12.83 -0.01
CA ARG A 12 -6.99 -11.37 0.16
C ARG A 12 -5.59 -10.77 0.23
N VAL A 13 -4.66 -11.39 0.94
CA VAL A 13 -3.26 -10.95 0.98
C VAL A 13 -2.65 -10.97 -0.43
N ARG A 14 -2.86 -12.03 -1.20
CA ARG A 14 -2.34 -12.13 -2.58
C ARG A 14 -2.87 -11.04 -3.50
N VAL A 15 -4.13 -10.65 -3.35
CA VAL A 15 -4.72 -9.51 -4.10
C VAL A 15 -4.13 -8.17 -3.64
N LEU A 16 -3.74 -8.04 -2.37
CA LEU A 16 -3.07 -6.82 -1.88
C LEU A 16 -1.62 -6.74 -2.33
N GLU A 17 -0.91 -7.87 -2.41
CA GLU A 17 0.46 -7.94 -2.93
C GLU A 17 0.55 -7.42 -4.38
N THR A 18 -0.48 -7.62 -5.21
CA THR A 18 -0.48 -7.09 -6.59
C THR A 18 -0.58 -5.56 -6.66
N ARG A 19 -0.94 -4.90 -5.56
CA ARG A 19 -1.06 -3.43 -5.48
C ARG A 19 0.23 -2.76 -5.03
N LEU A 20 1.22 -3.52 -4.58
CA LEU A 20 2.50 -2.99 -4.14
C LEU A 20 3.26 -2.35 -5.31
N LEU A 21 4.12 -1.39 -4.98
CA LEU A 21 5.06 -0.81 -5.94
C LEU A 21 6.03 -1.91 -6.40
N ASP A 22 5.99 -2.22 -7.69
CA ASP A 22 6.97 -3.10 -8.31
C ASP A 22 8.31 -2.38 -8.51
N LYS A 23 9.33 -3.18 -8.81
CA LYS A 23 10.70 -2.71 -9.00
C LYS A 23 10.80 -1.61 -10.06
N SER A 24 10.03 -1.70 -11.15
CA SER A 24 10.05 -0.72 -12.24
C SER A 24 9.48 0.63 -11.80
N LYS A 25 8.39 0.65 -11.01
CA LYS A 25 7.85 1.88 -10.42
C LYS A 25 8.88 2.55 -9.49
N LEU A 26 9.56 1.76 -8.65
CA LEU A 26 10.58 2.29 -7.75
C LEU A 26 11.79 2.85 -8.50
N GLU A 27 12.26 2.18 -9.54
CA GLU A 27 13.35 2.67 -10.41
C GLU A 27 12.99 4.01 -11.06
N ARG A 28 11.78 4.13 -11.62
CA ARG A 28 11.27 5.40 -12.19
C ARG A 28 11.21 6.53 -11.14
N MET A 29 10.85 6.23 -9.90
CA MET A 29 10.83 7.22 -8.83
C MET A 29 12.25 7.67 -8.44
N ILE A 30 13.24 6.77 -8.45
CA ILE A 30 14.64 7.07 -8.16
C ILE A 30 15.27 7.91 -9.27
N GLU A 31 14.90 7.66 -10.52
CA GLU A 31 15.39 8.38 -11.71
C GLU A 31 14.74 9.77 -11.88
N ALA A 32 13.68 10.07 -11.13
CA ALA A 32 12.99 11.34 -11.21
C ALA A 32 13.90 12.52 -10.82
N SER A 33 13.79 13.64 -11.55
CA SER A 33 14.68 14.80 -11.36
C SER A 33 14.28 15.67 -10.16
N SER A 34 13.09 15.46 -9.62
CA SER A 34 12.59 16.14 -8.44
C SER A 34 11.59 15.28 -7.67
N VAL A 35 11.30 15.68 -6.44
CA VAL A 35 10.33 14.98 -5.60
C VAL A 35 8.95 15.03 -6.25
N GLU A 36 8.56 16.15 -6.86
CA GLU A 36 7.30 16.32 -7.59
C GLU A 36 7.16 15.35 -8.77
N GLU A 37 8.26 15.06 -9.49
CA GLU A 37 8.24 14.04 -10.54
C GLU A 37 8.10 12.63 -9.98
N ALA A 38 8.81 12.30 -8.89
CA ALA A 38 8.64 11.01 -8.22
C ALA A 38 7.20 10.81 -7.73
N TYR A 39 6.53 11.89 -7.29
CA TYR A 39 5.12 11.86 -6.92
C TYR A 39 4.18 11.60 -8.09
N LYS A 40 4.45 12.15 -9.28
CA LYS A 40 3.64 11.83 -10.46
C LYS A 40 3.68 10.34 -10.75
N VAL A 41 4.86 9.73 -10.64
CA VAL A 41 5.00 8.27 -10.79
C VAL A 41 4.16 7.54 -9.75
N LEU A 42 4.16 7.99 -8.48
CA LEU A 42 3.34 7.40 -7.42
C LEU A 42 1.83 7.58 -7.68
N ALA A 43 1.41 8.74 -8.21
CA ALA A 43 0.02 9.05 -8.56
C ALA A 43 -0.51 8.25 -9.76
N GLU A 44 0.37 7.63 -10.55
CA GLU A 44 0.00 6.69 -11.62
C GLU A 44 -0.21 5.25 -11.11
N THR A 45 -0.01 5.00 -9.82
CA THR A 45 -0.12 3.67 -9.21
C THR A 45 -1.41 3.50 -8.41
N GLU A 46 -1.61 2.32 -7.83
CA GLU A 46 -2.69 2.05 -6.88
C GLU A 46 -2.66 2.98 -5.64
N TYR A 47 -1.55 3.70 -5.40
CA TYR A 47 -1.41 4.69 -4.33
C TYR A 47 -1.94 6.08 -4.71
N ALA A 48 -2.51 6.27 -5.91
CA ALA A 48 -3.04 7.55 -6.36
C ALA A 48 -4.03 8.20 -5.38
N GLY A 49 -4.89 7.39 -4.74
CA GLY A 49 -5.84 7.87 -3.75
C GLY A 49 -5.15 8.47 -2.51
N ALA A 50 -4.10 7.82 -2.02
CA ALA A 50 -3.32 8.29 -0.89
C ALA A 50 -2.54 9.58 -1.23
N VAL A 51 -2.05 9.68 -2.48
CA VAL A 51 -1.37 10.89 -2.98
C VAL A 51 -2.36 12.05 -3.19
N ALA A 52 -3.60 11.78 -3.58
CA ALA A 52 -4.62 12.80 -3.81
C ALA A 52 -5.06 13.50 -2.50
N GLU A 53 -4.93 12.84 -1.35
CA GLU A 53 -5.22 13.44 -0.05
C GLU A 53 -4.05 14.28 0.51
N MET A 54 -2.92 14.36 -0.20
CA MET A 54 -1.75 15.14 0.22
C MET A 54 -1.92 16.62 -0.06
N ALA A 55 -1.78 17.45 0.97
CA ALA A 55 -1.72 18.90 0.82
C ALA A 55 -0.33 19.39 0.40
N SER A 56 0.73 18.68 0.81
CA SER A 56 2.11 19.01 0.50
C SER A 56 2.96 17.79 0.18
N VAL A 57 3.94 17.98 -0.69
CA VAL A 57 5.01 17.04 -1.05
C VAL A 57 5.80 16.58 0.18
N HIS A 58 5.82 17.39 1.25
CA HIS A 58 6.49 17.08 2.51
C HIS A 58 5.66 16.16 3.45
N ASP A 59 4.40 15.89 3.12
CA ASP A 59 3.55 15.05 3.97
C ASP A 59 3.76 13.54 3.73
N PHE A 60 4.70 13.13 2.84
CA PHE A 60 4.88 11.72 2.43
C PHE A 60 4.94 10.76 3.62
N GLU A 61 5.65 11.15 4.68
CA GLU A 61 5.85 10.28 5.85
C GLU A 61 4.52 10.00 6.57
N GLN A 62 3.63 11.00 6.64
CA GLN A 62 2.29 10.82 7.19
C GLN A 62 1.44 9.90 6.30
N ILE A 63 1.53 10.04 4.98
CA ILE A 63 0.79 9.17 4.05
C ILE A 63 1.29 7.73 4.12
N LEU A 64 2.61 7.52 4.14
CA LEU A 64 3.21 6.21 4.30
C LEU A 64 2.74 5.54 5.60
N HIS A 65 2.71 6.29 6.70
CA HIS A 65 2.18 5.81 7.97
C HIS A 65 0.68 5.48 7.90
N ALA A 66 -0.12 6.32 7.25
CA ALA A 66 -1.56 6.11 7.09
C ALA A 66 -1.87 4.86 6.26
N GLU A 67 -1.18 4.68 5.14
CA GLU A 67 -1.32 3.51 4.25
C GLU A 67 -0.86 2.21 4.93
N MET A 68 0.24 2.26 5.67
CA MET A 68 0.71 1.11 6.46
C MET A 68 -0.31 0.74 7.55
N ALA A 69 -0.87 1.73 8.25
CA ALA A 69 -1.92 1.49 9.24
C ALA A 69 -3.21 0.97 8.60
N ALA A 70 -3.60 1.46 7.42
CA ALA A 70 -4.76 0.98 6.67
C ALA A 70 -4.58 -0.48 6.23
N THR A 71 -3.40 -0.83 5.72
CA THR A 71 -3.03 -2.19 5.35
C THR A 71 -3.09 -3.12 6.56
N LEU A 72 -2.51 -2.72 7.70
CA LEU A 72 -2.55 -3.53 8.92
C LEU A 72 -3.98 -3.73 9.44
N ARG A 73 -4.82 -2.69 9.41
CA ARG A 73 -6.25 -2.80 9.76
C ARG A 73 -6.97 -3.78 8.85
N LEU A 74 -6.72 -3.70 7.55
CA LEU A 74 -7.31 -4.61 6.57
C LEU A 74 -6.90 -6.06 6.82
N LEU A 75 -5.61 -6.31 7.11
CA LEU A 75 -5.12 -7.63 7.46
C LEU A 75 -5.78 -8.18 8.73
N LYS A 76 -5.87 -7.36 9.80
CA LYS A 76 -6.55 -7.74 11.05
C LYS A 76 -8.02 -8.08 10.80
N GLN A 77 -8.76 -7.26 10.06
CA GLN A 77 -10.18 -7.50 9.73
C GLN A 77 -10.39 -8.75 8.85
N SER A 78 -9.40 -9.11 8.05
CA SER A 78 -9.46 -10.25 7.13
C SER A 78 -8.98 -11.55 7.78
N SER A 79 -8.33 -11.46 8.93
CA SER A 79 -7.72 -12.60 9.60
C SER A 79 -8.74 -13.35 10.45
N PRO A 80 -8.83 -14.69 10.34
CA PRO A 80 -9.59 -15.50 11.30
C PRO A 80 -8.99 -15.49 12.71
N ARG A 81 -7.75 -15.02 12.88
CA ARG A 81 -7.07 -14.80 14.18
C ARG A 81 -6.37 -13.43 14.18
N PRO A 82 -7.10 -12.35 14.51
CA PRO A 82 -6.56 -10.98 14.48
C PRO A 82 -5.55 -10.68 15.61
N ASP A 83 -5.46 -11.55 16.62
CA ASP A 83 -4.57 -11.50 17.79
C ASP A 83 -3.10 -11.82 17.48
N LEU A 84 -2.82 -12.45 16.33
CA LEU A 84 -1.47 -12.86 15.93
C LEU A 84 -0.77 -11.87 14.97
N ILE A 85 -1.42 -10.73 14.67
CA ILE A 85 -0.97 -9.70 13.71
C ILE A 85 -0.74 -8.38 14.44
#